data_AF-A0A7C5DC07-F1
#
_entry.id   AF-A0A7C5DC07-F1
#
_cell.length_a   1.000
_cell.length_b   1.000
_cell.length_c   1.000
_cell.angle_alpha   90.00
_cell.angle_beta   90.00
_cell.angle_gamma   90.00
#
_symmetry.space_group_name_H-M   'P 1'
#
loop_
_entity.id
_entity.type
_entity.pdbx_description
1 polymer ?
#
loop_
_entity_poly.entity_id
_entity_poly.type
_entity_poly.pdbx_seq_one_letter_code
_entity_poly.pdbx_strand_id
1 'polypeptide(L)'
;MNTFRKTAGTIMAGISWFILGIALSIVALQRPLFEENQNTKFLHAAAETGYGFLSHDWMVNTLDPLPAFTMLIETLFKLHSIQIVYVLFPILLAILLWSLTGIANRLFGIRRHAAAFALFLGLLFVEEKNMQLGFGTQYLIGHYFQPCVFGVLIILGIERFLAG
;
A
#
# COMPACT_ATOMS: atom_id res chain seq x y z
N MET A 1 14.21 -32.03 8.38
CA MET A 1 15.17 -31.06 7.78
C MET A 1 14.61 -30.29 6.57
N ASN A 2 13.65 -30.82 5.80
CA ASN A 2 13.08 -30.14 4.62
C ASN A 2 12.08 -29.00 4.93
N THR A 3 11.28 -29.11 5.99
CA THR A 3 10.27 -28.09 6.33
C THR A 3 10.90 -26.76 6.74
N PHE A 4 11.97 -26.81 7.54
CA PHE A 4 12.67 -25.62 8.04
C PHE A 4 13.32 -24.80 6.90
N ARG A 5 13.91 -25.47 5.91
CA ARG A 5 14.51 -24.84 4.72
C ARG A 5 13.46 -24.16 3.83
N LYS A 6 12.28 -24.79 3.67
CA LYS A 6 11.18 -24.23 2.89
C LYS A 6 10.61 -22.97 3.57
N THR A 7 10.39 -23.02 4.87
CA THR A 7 9.91 -21.87 5.66
C THR A 7 10.89 -20.70 5.61
N ALA A 8 12.18 -20.97 5.81
CA ALA A 8 13.22 -19.95 5.70
C ALA A 8 13.25 -19.30 4.30
N GLY A 9 13.09 -20.09 3.23
CA GLY A 9 13.00 -19.57 1.86
C GLY A 9 11.80 -18.65 1.64
N THR A 10 10.63 -18.98 2.19
CA THR A 10 9.43 -18.14 2.10
C THR A 10 9.58 -16.83 2.86
N ILE A 11 10.17 -16.87 4.06
CA ILE A 11 10.43 -15.67 4.86
C ILE A 11 11.40 -14.73 4.13
N MET A 12 12.51 -15.27 3.62
CA MET A 12 13.48 -14.46 2.86
C MET A 12 12.85 -13.82 1.63
N ALA A 13 12.01 -14.56 0.90
CA ALA A 13 11.26 -13.99 -0.22
C ALA A 13 10.33 -12.85 0.23
N GLY A 14 9.59 -13.03 1.33
CA GLY A 14 8.74 -11.98 1.90
C GLY A 14 9.51 -10.73 2.27
N ILE A 15 10.68 -10.90 2.92
CA ILE A 15 11.59 -9.78 3.26
C ILE A 15 12.07 -9.07 1.99
N SER A 16 12.46 -9.81 0.94
CA SER A 16 12.89 -9.20 -0.32
C SER A 16 11.79 -8.35 -0.95
N TRP A 17 10.54 -8.82 -0.97
CA TRP A 17 9.41 -8.03 -1.47
C TRP A 17 9.12 -6.81 -0.61
N PHE A 18 9.24 -6.94 0.71
CA PHE A 18 9.08 -5.80 1.62
C PHE A 18 10.16 -4.73 1.41
N ILE A 19 11.42 -5.13 1.23
CA ILE A 19 12.52 -4.22 0.88
C ILE A 19 12.22 -3.49 -0.44
N LEU A 20 11.71 -4.20 -1.45
CA LEU A 20 11.30 -3.57 -2.71
C LEU A 20 10.10 -2.61 -2.52
N GLY A 21 9.17 -2.93 -1.62
CA GLY A 21 8.08 -2.03 -1.24
C GLY A 21 8.58 -0.73 -0.59
N ILE A 22 9.59 -0.83 0.29
CA ILE A 22 10.27 0.35 0.87
C ILE A 22 10.99 1.15 -0.23
N ALA A 23 11.71 0.47 -1.12
CA ALA A 23 12.38 1.15 -2.22
C ALA A 23 11.37 1.91 -3.10
N LEU A 24 10.22 1.30 -3.40
CA LEU A 24 9.17 1.94 -4.16
C LEU A 24 8.53 3.11 -3.39
N SER A 25 8.34 3.02 -2.07
CA SER A 25 7.78 4.13 -1.28
C SER A 25 8.70 5.36 -1.26
N ILE A 26 10.01 5.13 -1.30
CA ILE A 26 11.01 6.20 -1.43
C ILE A 26 10.92 6.84 -2.82
N VAL A 27 10.85 6.04 -3.88
CA VAL A 27 10.72 6.52 -5.27
C VAL A 27 9.41 7.27 -5.48
N ALA A 28 8.31 6.79 -4.88
CA ALA A 28 7.00 7.43 -4.86
C ALA A 28 6.96 8.72 -4.01
N LEU A 29 8.07 9.08 -3.35
CA LEU A 29 8.19 10.22 -2.44
C LEU A 29 7.08 10.22 -1.39
N GLN A 30 7.02 9.16 -0.57
CA GLN A 30 6.06 9.08 0.52
C GLN A 30 6.14 10.35 1.39
N ARG A 31 5.06 11.12 1.37
CA ARG A 31 4.92 12.39 2.09
C ARG A 31 4.76 12.16 3.60
N PRO A 32 5.11 13.16 4.41
CA PRO A 32 4.82 13.17 5.83
C PRO A 32 3.34 12.95 6.15
N LEU A 33 3.08 12.51 7.37
CA LEU A 33 1.76 12.48 7.98
C LEU A 33 1.13 13.88 7.96
N PHE A 34 -0.19 13.89 7.77
CA PHE A 34 -1.01 15.10 7.83
C PHE A 34 -0.77 16.09 6.67
N GLU A 35 -0.59 15.53 5.48
CA GLU A 35 -0.41 16.29 4.23
C GLU A 35 -1.58 16.10 3.28
N GLU A 36 -1.93 17.15 2.53
CA GLU A 36 -2.91 17.12 1.44
C GLU A 36 -4.25 16.46 1.85
N ASN A 37 -4.81 15.60 0.98
CA ASN A 37 -6.07 14.90 1.22
C ASN A 37 -5.99 13.94 2.43
N GLN A 38 -4.80 13.55 2.88
CA GLN A 38 -4.66 12.67 4.04
C GLN A 38 -5.29 13.29 5.29
N ASN A 39 -5.18 14.62 5.44
CA ASN A 39 -5.79 15.35 6.55
C ASN A 39 -7.29 15.08 6.64
N THR A 40 -8.00 15.27 5.53
CA THR A 40 -9.44 15.01 5.46
C THR A 40 -9.77 13.54 5.72
N LYS A 41 -8.90 12.60 5.28
CA LYS A 41 -9.11 11.17 5.52
C LYS A 41 -8.86 10.74 6.97
N PHE A 42 -8.05 11.49 7.71
CA PHE A 42 -7.71 11.20 9.11
C PHE A 42 -8.58 12.00 10.08
N LEU A 43 -9.32 12.99 9.57
CA LEU A 43 -10.06 13.98 10.37
C LEU A 43 -11.06 13.34 11.34
N HIS A 44 -11.94 12.47 10.86
CA HIS A 44 -12.94 11.81 11.72
C HIS A 44 -12.27 11.03 12.85
N ALA A 45 -11.27 10.19 12.51
CA ALA A 45 -10.53 9.41 13.51
C ALA A 45 -9.77 10.29 14.53
N ALA A 46 -9.17 11.39 14.09
CA ALA A 46 -8.47 12.33 14.96
C ALA A 46 -9.46 13.04 15.91
N ALA A 47 -10.62 13.44 15.41
CA ALA A 47 -11.66 14.08 16.20
C ALA A 47 -12.29 13.13 17.23
N GLU A 48 -12.59 11.89 16.84
CA GLU A 48 -13.13 10.84 17.72
C GLU A 48 -12.15 10.47 18.85
N THR A 49 -10.85 10.61 18.62
CA THR A 49 -9.81 10.37 19.62
C THR A 49 -9.42 11.60 20.44
N GLY A 50 -10.14 12.72 20.28
CA GLY A 50 -9.95 13.91 21.09
C GLY A 50 -8.71 14.74 20.73
N TYR A 51 -8.25 14.65 19.47
CA TYR A 51 -7.08 15.40 19.02
C TYR A 51 -7.40 16.90 18.91
N GLY A 52 -6.90 17.68 19.87
CA GLY A 52 -7.09 19.14 19.91
C GLY A 52 -8.57 19.54 19.97
N PHE A 53 -8.98 20.47 19.11
CA PHE A 53 -10.36 20.96 19.02
C PHE A 53 -11.12 20.39 17.81
N LEU A 54 -10.61 19.33 17.17
CA LEU A 54 -11.16 18.81 15.91
C LEU A 54 -12.61 18.32 16.04
N SER A 55 -13.05 17.91 17.24
CA SER A 55 -14.46 17.58 17.49
C SER A 55 -15.45 18.72 17.22
N HIS A 56 -14.97 19.97 17.15
CA HIS A 56 -15.78 21.16 16.84
C HIS A 56 -15.67 21.57 15.36
N ASP A 57 -14.86 20.87 14.55
CA ASP A 57 -14.77 21.13 13.13
C ASP A 57 -16.08 20.77 12.43
N TRP A 58 -16.54 21.64 11.53
CA TRP A 58 -17.80 21.43 10.80
C TRP A 58 -17.77 20.16 9.95
N MET A 59 -16.60 19.78 9.40
CA MET A 59 -16.45 18.64 8.51
C MET A 59 -16.54 17.31 9.26
N VAL A 60 -16.12 17.26 10.53
CA VAL A 60 -16.27 16.08 11.40
C VAL A 60 -17.75 15.73 11.62
N ASN A 61 -18.62 16.74 11.60
CA ASN A 61 -20.06 16.58 11.79
C ASN A 61 -20.81 16.18 10.50
N THR A 62 -20.08 15.87 9.42
CA THR A 62 -20.65 15.28 8.20
C THR A 62 -20.63 13.75 8.26
N LEU A 63 -21.36 13.09 7.36
CA LEU A 63 -21.33 11.63 7.26
C LEU A 63 -19.92 11.17 6.87
N ASP A 64 -19.35 10.24 7.63
CA ASP A 64 -18.08 9.61 7.27
C ASP A 64 -18.26 8.73 6.03
N PRO A 65 -17.63 9.06 4.89
CA PRO A 65 -17.76 8.29 3.66
C PRO A 65 -16.90 7.01 3.67
N LEU A 66 -16.02 6.82 4.66
CA LEU A 66 -14.96 5.81 4.67
C LEU A 66 -14.81 5.11 6.05
N PRO A 67 -15.91 4.62 6.68
CA PRO A 67 -15.91 4.18 8.08
C PRO A 67 -14.90 3.07 8.39
N ALA A 68 -14.64 2.16 7.45
CA ALA A 68 -13.64 1.10 7.65
C ALA A 68 -12.21 1.66 7.72
N PHE A 69 -11.89 2.67 6.92
CA PHE A 69 -10.58 3.33 6.97
C PHE A 69 -10.47 4.21 8.22
N THR A 70 -11.53 4.94 8.57
CA THR A 70 -11.59 5.73 9.80
C THR A 70 -11.33 4.86 11.02
N MET A 71 -12.01 3.71 11.15
CA MET A 71 -11.79 2.77 12.26
C MET A 71 -10.34 2.29 12.36
N LEU A 72 -9.67 2.04 11.22
CA LEU A 72 -8.25 1.68 11.20
C LEU A 72 -7.39 2.81 11.77
N ILE A 73 -7.58 4.04 11.28
CA ILE A 73 -6.81 5.20 11.73
C ILE A 73 -7.11 5.55 13.19
N GLU A 74 -8.37 5.46 13.61
CA GLU A 74 -8.82 5.68 14.99
C GLU A 74 -8.14 4.69 15.93
N THR A 75 -8.03 3.41 15.53
CA THR A 75 -7.27 2.39 16.28
C THR A 75 -5.80 2.79 16.43
N LEU A 76 -5.16 3.28 15.36
CA LEU A 76 -3.76 3.73 15.43
C LEU A 76 -3.58 4.96 16.33
N PHE A 77 -4.54 5.88 16.35
CA PHE A 77 -4.55 7.02 17.27
C PHE A 77 -4.70 6.56 18.73
N LYS A 78 -5.66 5.69 19.04
CA LYS A 78 -5.87 5.14 20.38
C LYS A 78 -4.62 4.41 20.90
N LEU A 79 -3.91 3.72 20.02
CA LEU A 79 -2.65 3.03 20.33
C LEU A 79 -1.42 3.96 20.34
N HIS A 80 -1.60 5.27 20.14
CA HIS A 80 -0.51 6.26 20.05
C HIS A 80 0.58 5.87 19.03
N SER A 81 0.17 5.18 17.96
CA SER A 81 1.06 4.50 17.03
C SER A 81 0.76 4.88 15.58
N ILE A 82 0.33 6.12 15.34
CA ILE A 82 -0.03 6.62 14.01
C ILE A 82 1.13 6.50 13.00
N GLN A 83 2.38 6.47 13.46
CA GLN A 83 3.58 6.28 12.66
C GLN A 83 3.63 4.90 11.97
N ILE A 84 2.85 3.92 12.44
CA ILE A 84 2.74 2.59 11.80
C ILE A 84 2.30 2.70 10.33
N VAL A 85 1.62 3.78 9.93
CA VAL A 85 1.27 4.00 8.51
C VAL A 85 2.48 4.07 7.59
N TYR A 86 3.66 4.49 8.09
CA TYR A 86 4.91 4.47 7.34
C TYR A 86 5.43 3.05 7.07
N VAL A 87 4.95 2.06 7.82
CA VAL A 87 5.24 0.64 7.60
C VAL A 87 4.14 0.00 6.75
N LEU A 88 2.86 0.31 7.03
CA LEU A 88 1.73 -0.23 6.28
C LEU A 88 1.76 0.17 4.81
N PHE A 89 2.16 1.39 4.49
CA PHE A 89 2.21 1.86 3.11
C PHE A 89 3.23 1.06 2.25
N PRO A 90 4.51 0.89 2.63
CA PRO A 90 5.42 -0.03 1.96
C PRO A 90 4.95 -1.48 1.89
N ILE A 91 4.20 -1.99 2.89
CA ILE A 91 3.60 -3.33 2.81
C ILE A 91 2.61 -3.42 1.64
N LEU A 92 1.74 -2.42 1.49
CA LEU A 92 0.79 -2.37 0.36
C LEU A 92 1.51 -2.30 -0.98
N LEU A 93 2.61 -1.54 -1.07
CA LEU A 93 3.45 -1.48 -2.27
C LEU A 93 4.17 -2.80 -2.56
N ALA A 94 4.65 -3.50 -1.53
CA ALA A 94 5.23 -4.83 -1.67
C ALA A 94 4.20 -5.84 -2.22
N ILE A 95 2.96 -5.79 -1.71
CA ILE A 95 1.85 -6.59 -2.21
C ILE A 95 1.57 -6.26 -3.68
N LEU A 96 1.57 -4.99 -4.06
CA LEU A 96 1.38 -4.57 -5.45
C LEU A 96 2.47 -5.15 -6.37
N LEU A 97 3.75 -4.93 -6.04
CA LEU A 97 4.89 -5.42 -6.83
C LEU A 97 4.86 -6.94 -6.99
N TRP A 98 4.58 -7.63 -5.89
CA TRP A 98 4.47 -9.08 -5.89
C TRP A 98 3.32 -9.56 -6.78
N SER A 99 2.15 -8.92 -6.67
CA SER A 99 0.95 -9.28 -7.43
C SER A 99 1.14 -9.03 -8.93
N LEU A 100 1.64 -7.86 -9.33
CA LEU A 100 1.94 -7.55 -10.73
C LEU A 100 2.99 -8.49 -11.32
N THR A 101 4.04 -8.81 -10.54
CA THR A 101 5.04 -9.81 -10.92
C THR A 101 4.42 -11.19 -11.11
N GLY A 102 3.54 -11.61 -10.18
CA GLY A 102 2.84 -12.89 -10.24
C GLY A 102 1.99 -13.01 -11.51
N ILE A 103 1.21 -11.97 -11.81
CA ILE A 103 0.39 -11.87 -13.03
C ILE A 103 1.29 -11.95 -14.27
N ALA A 104 2.30 -11.09 -14.38
CA ALA A 104 3.18 -11.06 -15.54
C ALA A 104 3.94 -12.38 -15.75
N ASN A 105 4.36 -13.04 -14.66
CA ASN A 105 5.00 -14.34 -14.76
C ASN A 105 4.05 -15.45 -15.24
N ARG A 106 2.77 -15.41 -14.89
CA ARG A 106 1.79 -16.40 -15.37
C ARG A 106 1.46 -16.19 -16.84
N LEU A 107 1.31 -14.94 -17.26
CA LEU A 107 0.93 -14.60 -18.64
C LEU A 107 2.11 -14.73 -19.61
N PHE A 108 3.32 -14.33 -19.20
CA PHE A 108 4.46 -14.20 -20.10
C PHE A 108 5.68 -15.02 -19.68
N GLY A 109 5.66 -15.68 -18.52
CA GLY A 109 6.78 -16.50 -18.06
C GLY A 109 8.04 -15.72 -17.70
N ILE A 110 7.92 -14.45 -17.27
CA ILE A 110 9.07 -13.54 -17.10
C ILE A 110 10.17 -14.06 -16.16
N ARG A 111 9.85 -14.92 -15.18
CA ARG A 111 10.86 -15.49 -14.26
C ARG A 111 11.74 -16.57 -14.90
N ARG A 112 11.43 -17.02 -16.12
CA ARG A 112 12.28 -17.96 -16.88
C ARG A 112 13.61 -17.31 -17.30
N HIS A 113 13.62 -15.98 -17.45
CA HIS A 113 14.79 -15.23 -17.89
C HIS A 113 15.10 -14.11 -16.90
N ALA A 114 16.28 -14.13 -16.28
CA ALA A 114 16.67 -13.14 -15.27
C ALA A 114 16.62 -11.70 -15.81
N ALA A 115 17.04 -11.48 -17.06
CA ALA A 115 17.00 -10.17 -17.70
C ALA A 115 15.56 -9.67 -17.90
N ALA A 116 14.63 -10.53 -18.32
CA ALA A 116 13.22 -10.16 -18.49
C ALA A 116 12.57 -9.82 -17.14
N PHE A 117 12.88 -10.60 -16.11
CA PHE A 117 12.41 -10.34 -14.75
C PHE A 117 12.95 -9.02 -14.18
N ALA A 118 14.25 -8.76 -14.33
CA ALA A 118 14.89 -7.53 -13.90
C ALA A 118 14.36 -6.31 -14.66
N LEU A 119 14.19 -6.43 -15.99
CA LEU A 119 13.60 -5.39 -16.83
C LEU A 119 12.18 -5.07 -16.38
N PHE A 120 11.35 -6.10 -16.16
CA PHE A 120 9.97 -5.92 -15.70
C PHE A 120 9.93 -5.19 -14.36
N LEU A 121 10.72 -5.60 -13.37
CA LEU A 121 10.81 -4.89 -12.10
C LEU A 121 11.28 -3.45 -12.29
N GLY A 122 12.33 -3.21 -13.09
CA GLY A 122 12.81 -1.86 -13.39
C GLY A 122 11.73 -0.97 -14.00
N LEU A 123 10.92 -1.51 -14.92
CA LEU A 123 9.80 -0.81 -15.51
C LEU A 123 8.75 -0.42 -14.46
N LEU A 124 8.43 -1.29 -13.49
CA LEU A 124 7.47 -0.94 -12.43
C LEU A 124 7.94 0.27 -11.58
N PHE A 125 9.25 0.43 -11.38
CA PHE A 125 9.81 1.59 -10.67
C PHE A 125 9.81 2.87 -11.52
N VAL A 126 10.00 2.75 -12.85
CA VAL A 126 9.97 3.89 -13.77
C VAL A 126 8.54 4.37 -14.01
N GLU A 127 7.59 3.44 -14.12
CA GLU A 127 6.17 3.67 -14.40
C GLU A 127 5.36 4.07 -13.15
N GLU A 128 6.03 4.26 -12.01
CA GLU A 128 5.43 4.65 -10.74
C GLU A 128 4.49 5.87 -10.90
N LYS A 129 4.92 6.90 -11.64
CA LYS A 129 4.09 8.08 -11.94
C LYS A 129 2.80 7.75 -12.69
N ASN A 130 2.82 6.79 -13.60
CA ASN A 130 1.61 6.37 -14.32
C ASN A 130 0.70 5.53 -13.42
N MET A 131 1.27 4.74 -12.51
CA MET A 131 0.49 4.06 -11.47
C MET A 131 -0.15 5.05 -10.50
N GLN A 132 0.45 6.23 -10.30
CA GLN A 132 -0.19 7.34 -9.57
C GLN A 132 -1.39 7.89 -10.34
N LEU A 133 -1.29 8.12 -11.64
CA LEU A 133 -2.43 8.63 -12.42
C LEU A 133 -3.67 7.70 -12.36
N GLY A 134 -3.42 6.40 -12.21
CA GLY A 134 -4.48 5.40 -11.99
C GLY A 134 -5.52 5.37 -13.11
N PHE A 135 -6.78 5.09 -12.76
CA PHE A 135 -7.90 5.08 -13.72
C PHE A 135 -8.93 6.14 -13.33
N GLY A 136 -9.21 7.08 -14.23
CA GLY A 136 -10.15 8.17 -13.97
C GLY A 136 -9.72 9.08 -12.81
N THR A 137 -8.41 9.42 -12.74
CA THR A 137 -7.74 10.19 -11.68
C THR A 137 -7.84 9.61 -10.26
N GLN A 138 -8.29 8.35 -10.13
CA GLN A 138 -8.23 7.59 -8.89
C GLN A 138 -6.94 6.78 -8.85
N TYR A 139 -6.02 7.20 -7.98
CA TYR A 139 -4.67 6.67 -7.85
C TYR A 139 -4.65 5.20 -7.42
N LEU A 140 -3.85 4.37 -8.11
CA LEU A 140 -3.55 3.01 -7.63
C LEU A 140 -2.49 3.05 -6.53
N ILE A 141 -1.52 3.95 -6.67
CA ILE A 141 -0.54 4.31 -5.65
C ILE A 141 -0.57 5.83 -5.44
N GLY A 142 -0.64 6.29 -4.19
CA GLY A 142 -0.57 7.72 -3.87
C GLY A 142 0.81 8.10 -3.32
N HIS A 143 0.99 9.36 -2.94
CA HIS A 143 2.19 9.79 -2.22
C HIS A 143 2.08 9.57 -0.70
N TYR A 144 1.00 8.98 -0.19
CA TYR A 144 0.76 8.82 1.23
C TYR A 144 -0.28 7.73 1.49
N PHE A 145 -0.37 7.31 2.75
CA PHE A 145 -1.33 6.29 3.17
C PHE A 145 -2.75 6.87 3.18
N GLN A 146 -3.58 6.39 2.26
CA GLN A 146 -4.97 6.83 2.08
C GLN A 146 -5.84 5.67 1.57
N PRO A 147 -7.18 5.78 1.62
CA PRO A 147 -8.09 4.67 1.30
C PRO A 147 -7.88 4.05 -0.09
N CYS A 148 -7.64 4.86 -1.13
CA CYS A 148 -7.52 4.35 -2.50
C CYS A 148 -6.33 3.39 -2.70
N VAL A 149 -5.28 3.51 -1.87
CA VAL A 149 -4.10 2.62 -1.93
C VAL A 149 -4.48 1.18 -1.60
N PHE A 150 -5.59 0.93 -0.91
CA PHE A 150 -6.10 -0.43 -0.70
C PHE A 150 -6.61 -1.10 -1.99
N GLY A 151 -6.73 -0.36 -3.10
CA GLY A 151 -6.96 -0.92 -4.43
C GLY A 151 -5.94 -1.98 -4.85
N VAL A 152 -4.72 -1.97 -4.26
CA VAL A 152 -3.74 -3.05 -4.44
C VAL A 152 -4.28 -4.43 -4.06
N LEU A 153 -5.26 -4.51 -3.14
CA LEU A 153 -5.89 -5.77 -2.75
C LEU A 153 -6.77 -6.36 -3.87
N ILE A 154 -7.30 -5.53 -4.77
CA ILE A 154 -8.00 -6.00 -5.97
C ILE A 154 -6.99 -6.66 -6.92
N ILE A 155 -5.82 -6.03 -7.12
CA ILE A 155 -4.73 -6.59 -7.95
C ILE A 155 -4.24 -7.91 -7.35
N LEU A 156 -4.10 -7.98 -6.03
CA LEU A 156 -3.82 -9.22 -5.32
C LEU A 156 -4.90 -10.27 -5.59
N GLY A 157 -6.18 -9.91 -5.50
CA GLY A 157 -7.30 -10.81 -5.82
C GLY A 157 -7.21 -11.37 -7.23
N ILE A 158 -6.89 -10.55 -8.23
CA ILE A 158 -6.67 -10.99 -9.63
C ILE A 158 -5.50 -11.96 -9.70
N GLU A 159 -4.37 -11.65 -9.07
CA GLU A 159 -3.21 -12.54 -9.09
C GLU A 159 -3.52 -13.89 -8.43
N ARG A 160 -4.25 -13.88 -7.30
CA ARG A 160 -4.71 -15.09 -6.61
C ARG A 160 -5.69 -15.90 -7.45
N PHE A 161 -6.63 -15.25 -8.15
CA PHE A 161 -7.55 -15.93 -9.07
C PHE A 161 -6.80 -16.64 -10.21
N LEU A 162 -5.77 -15.99 -10.78
CA LEU A 162 -4.90 -16.63 -11.78
C LEU A 162 -3.99 -17.71 -11.17
N ALA A 163 -3.86 -17.78 -9.85
CA ALA A 163 -3.04 -18.75 -9.16
C ALA A 163 -3.68 -20.12 -9.00
N GLY A 164 -5.01 -20.20 -9.03
CA GLY A 164 -5.78 -21.37 -8.62
C GLY A 164 -6.05 -21.32 -7.13
#